data_AF-A0A0W0YQH8-F1
#
_entry.id   AF-A0A0W0YQH8-F1
#
_cell.length_a   1.000
_cell.length_b   1.000
_cell.length_c   1.000
_cell.angle_alpha   90.00
_cell.angle_beta   90.00
_cell.angle_gamma   90.00
#
_symmetry.space_group_name_H-M   'P 1'
#
loop_
_entity.id
_entity.type
_entity.pdbx_description
1 polymer ?
#
loop_
_entity_poly.entity_id
_entity_poly.type
_entity_poly.pdbx_seq_one_letter_code
_entity_poly.pdbx_strand_id
1 'polypeptide(L)'
;MERTMKKQDVIAIDSYVVDYQNNIPQQLSTDLYHFLAKSYHLADQDEFEHLIIRPDIDGELTVLYGVNDEIAGFSRTCRQVLTIGQKQVTTYSAYLYLSPHFKTSATVESVGLTEAIKYKLANPDEEIIYLAFANTPIAYEFIYQLSDTIYPKPNQNIPEKIIQVIEAFKKQNGWISTGPHPMVINSPLVPLRSQSAELIDEKSELNGFYLSANPDFLQGHSLLVYMPLHLANISYGLNHQDSSHCYTQKQPHNSQIRPGGGAAQWRS
;
A
#
# COMPACT_ATOMS: atom_id res chain seq x y z
N MET A 1 14.12 17.50 27.63
CA MET A 1 12.70 17.14 27.83
C MET A 1 12.01 17.22 26.48
N GLU A 2 11.92 16.09 25.78
CA GLU A 2 11.03 16.02 24.60
C GLU A 2 9.60 16.07 25.08
N ARG A 3 8.85 17.05 24.57
CA ARG A 3 7.43 17.21 24.86
C ARG A 3 6.73 16.17 24.00
N THR A 4 6.20 15.11 24.62
CA THR A 4 5.41 14.10 23.90
C THR A 4 4.20 14.80 23.28
N MET A 5 4.26 15.08 21.97
CA MET A 5 3.13 15.67 21.26
C MET A 5 2.00 14.64 21.22
N LYS A 6 0.80 15.06 21.63
CA LYS A 6 -0.39 14.20 21.57
C LYS A 6 -0.70 13.93 20.09
N LYS A 7 -0.76 12.65 19.71
CA LYS A 7 -1.17 12.24 18.36
C LYS A 7 -2.61 12.67 18.10
N GLN A 8 -2.89 13.07 16.86
CA GLN A 8 -4.21 13.45 16.37
C GLN A 8 -4.94 12.24 15.77
N ASP A 9 -6.26 12.27 15.73
CA ASP A 9 -7.06 11.20 15.15
C ASP A 9 -7.32 11.45 13.65
N VAL A 10 -7.32 10.37 12.86
CA VAL A 10 -7.90 10.40 11.50
C VAL A 10 -9.42 10.48 11.65
N ILE A 11 -10.08 11.35 10.87
CA ILE A 11 -11.54 11.54 10.95
C ILE A 11 -12.28 11.34 9.62
N ALA A 12 -11.59 11.39 8.49
CA ALA A 12 -12.18 11.20 7.17
C ALA A 12 -11.28 10.38 6.25
N ILE A 13 -11.93 9.68 5.33
CA ILE A 13 -11.31 8.77 4.37
C ILE A 13 -12.00 8.99 3.02
N ASP A 14 -11.22 9.40 2.02
CA ASP A 14 -11.67 9.51 0.63
C ASP A 14 -11.01 8.43 -0.22
N SER A 15 -11.76 7.87 -1.16
CA SER A 15 -11.33 6.77 -2.02
C SER A 15 -11.50 7.14 -3.50
N TYR A 16 -10.47 6.90 -4.29
CA TYR A 16 -10.39 7.20 -5.71
C TYR A 16 -10.01 5.94 -6.48
N VAL A 17 -10.85 5.53 -7.44
CA VAL A 17 -10.47 4.47 -8.39
C VAL A 17 -9.43 5.05 -9.34
N VAL A 18 -8.31 4.36 -9.46
CA VAL A 18 -7.21 4.71 -10.37
C VAL A 18 -7.18 3.65 -11.45
N ASP A 19 -7.46 4.07 -12.68
CA ASP A 19 -7.36 3.26 -13.88
C ASP A 19 -6.96 4.16 -15.06
N TYR A 20 -6.75 3.59 -16.24
CA TYR A 20 -6.33 4.33 -17.43
C TYR A 20 -7.27 5.49 -17.84
N GLN A 21 -8.53 5.47 -17.41
CA GLN A 21 -9.54 6.48 -17.75
C GLN A 21 -9.74 7.52 -16.64
N ASN A 22 -9.40 7.17 -15.39
CA ASN A 22 -9.65 7.97 -14.21
C ASN A 22 -8.36 8.60 -13.68
N ASN A 23 -8.19 9.89 -14.01
CA ASN A 23 -7.10 10.69 -13.47
C ASN A 23 -7.48 11.25 -12.09
N ILE A 24 -6.53 11.18 -11.18
CA ILE A 24 -6.60 11.77 -9.86
C ILE A 24 -6.59 13.30 -10.02
N PRO A 25 -7.37 14.07 -9.25
CA PRO A 25 -7.33 15.53 -9.34
C PRO A 25 -5.89 16.05 -9.18
N GLN A 26 -5.44 16.92 -10.10
CA GLN A 26 -4.06 17.40 -10.12
C GLN A 26 -3.64 18.04 -8.79
N GLN A 27 -4.52 18.83 -8.18
CA GLN A 27 -4.27 19.43 -6.86
C GLN A 27 -4.02 18.36 -5.79
N LEU A 28 -4.81 17.28 -5.79
CA LEU A 28 -4.62 16.17 -4.86
C LEU A 28 -3.28 15.47 -5.10
N SER A 29 -2.89 15.24 -6.35
CA SER A 29 -1.58 14.67 -6.70
C SER A 29 -0.43 15.53 -6.14
N THR A 30 -0.53 16.85 -6.27
CA THR A 30 0.46 17.80 -5.72
C THR A 30 0.48 17.79 -4.19
N ASP A 31 -0.68 17.76 -3.53
CA ASP A 31 -0.77 17.73 -2.07
C ASP A 31 -0.18 16.43 -1.50
N LEU A 32 -0.41 15.29 -2.16
CA LEU A 32 0.15 13.99 -1.78
C LEU A 32 1.67 13.92 -1.99
N TYR A 33 2.18 14.49 -3.08
CA TYR A 33 3.62 14.65 -3.29
C TYR A 33 4.26 15.45 -2.15
N HIS A 34 3.71 16.63 -1.84
CA HIS A 34 4.21 17.46 -0.75
C HIS A 34 4.08 16.80 0.62
N PHE A 35 3.05 15.97 0.83
CA PHE A 35 2.95 15.13 2.01
C PHE A 35 4.10 14.12 2.08
N LEU A 36 4.34 13.36 1.01
CA LEU A 36 5.30 12.27 1.00
C LEU A 36 6.76 12.78 1.06
N ALA A 37 7.06 13.89 0.39
CA ALA A 37 8.38 14.52 0.37
C ALA A 37 8.86 15.02 1.74
N LYS A 38 7.97 15.10 2.75
CA LYS A 38 8.36 15.39 4.15
C LYS A 38 9.08 14.23 4.83
N SER A 39 8.93 13.02 4.29
CA SER A 39 9.37 11.76 4.92
C SER A 39 10.30 10.94 4.03
N TYR A 40 10.29 11.18 2.72
CA TYR A 40 11.06 10.41 1.74
C TYR A 40 11.78 11.32 0.75
N HIS A 41 12.89 10.83 0.21
CA HIS A 41 13.55 11.45 -0.92
C HIS A 41 12.75 11.20 -2.20
N LEU A 42 12.31 12.28 -2.83
CA LEU A 42 11.70 12.34 -4.16
C LEU A 42 12.33 13.52 -4.90
N ALA A 43 12.68 13.33 -6.16
CA ALA A 43 13.27 14.34 -7.03
C ALA A 43 12.24 15.39 -7.45
N ASP A 44 11.06 14.94 -7.88
CA ASP A 44 9.99 15.79 -8.38
C ASP A 44 8.61 15.10 -8.38
N GLN A 45 7.61 15.83 -8.87
CA GLN A 45 6.23 15.37 -9.02
C GLN A 45 6.11 14.21 -10.02
N ASP A 46 6.90 14.21 -11.09
CA ASP A 46 6.82 13.19 -12.14
C ASP A 46 7.32 11.85 -11.59
N GLU A 47 8.39 11.87 -10.80
CA GLU A 47 8.89 10.70 -10.08
C GLU A 47 7.84 10.18 -9.08
N PHE A 48 7.16 11.05 -8.34
CA PHE A 48 6.05 10.67 -7.46
C PHE A 48 4.91 9.98 -8.22
N GLU A 49 4.49 10.55 -9.35
CA GLU A 49 3.42 9.98 -10.14
C GLU A 49 3.81 8.63 -10.76
N HIS A 50 5.03 8.53 -11.28
CA HIS A 50 5.52 7.31 -11.92
C HIS A 50 5.78 6.17 -10.94
N LEU A 51 6.23 6.47 -9.72
CA LEU A 51 6.60 5.43 -8.76
C LEU A 51 5.49 5.09 -7.77
N ILE A 52 4.70 6.09 -7.35
CA ILE A 52 3.76 5.95 -6.24
C ILE A 52 2.34 5.88 -6.76
N ILE A 53 1.93 6.84 -7.58
CA ILE A 53 0.56 6.89 -8.09
C ILE A 53 0.32 5.80 -9.12
N ARG A 54 1.23 5.65 -10.08
CA ARG A 54 1.18 4.62 -11.13
C ARG A 54 -0.20 4.56 -11.81
N PRO A 55 -0.60 5.62 -12.52
CA PRO A 55 -1.94 5.72 -13.11
C PRO A 55 -2.17 4.66 -14.21
N ASP A 56 -1.11 4.04 -14.72
CA ASP A 56 -1.12 2.95 -15.68
C ASP A 56 -1.51 1.59 -15.09
N ILE A 57 -1.71 1.51 -13.77
CA ILE A 57 -2.06 0.27 -13.08
C ILE A 57 -3.39 0.44 -12.35
N ASP A 58 -4.30 -0.50 -12.57
CA ASP A 58 -5.58 -0.50 -11.89
C ASP A 58 -5.44 -0.54 -10.37
N GLY A 59 -6.34 0.13 -9.66
CA GLY A 59 -6.57 -0.08 -8.25
C GLY A 59 -7.19 1.14 -7.58
N GLU A 60 -6.81 1.39 -6.34
CA GLU A 60 -7.41 2.43 -5.52
C GLU A 60 -6.36 3.29 -4.84
N LEU A 61 -6.60 4.60 -4.83
CA LEU A 61 -5.94 5.56 -3.95
C LEU A 61 -6.90 5.92 -2.83
N THR A 62 -6.49 5.70 -1.58
CA THR A 62 -7.24 6.10 -0.39
C THR A 62 -6.48 7.20 0.33
N VAL A 63 -7.14 8.32 0.66
CA VAL A 63 -6.53 9.46 1.36
C VAL A 63 -7.19 9.63 2.71
N LEU A 64 -6.37 9.82 3.74
CA LEU A 64 -6.77 9.93 5.14
C LEU A 64 -6.61 11.38 5.58
N TYR A 65 -7.61 11.92 6.26
CA TYR A 65 -7.63 13.31 6.70
C TYR A 65 -7.80 13.45 8.21
N GLY A 66 -7.09 14.44 8.75
CA GLY A 66 -7.22 14.94 10.11
C GLY A 66 -8.39 15.90 10.30
N VAL A 67 -8.50 16.47 11.50
CA VAL A 67 -9.64 17.29 11.94
C VAL A 67 -9.78 18.62 11.21
N ASN A 68 -8.71 19.10 10.57
CA ASN A 68 -8.64 20.38 9.87
C ASN A 68 -8.44 20.17 8.36
N ASP A 69 -8.92 19.04 7.82
CA ASP A 69 -8.75 18.63 6.42
C ASP A 69 -7.27 18.50 5.97
N GLU A 70 -6.34 18.36 6.92
CA GLU A 70 -4.95 18.06 6.61
C GLU A 70 -4.76 16.58 6.27
N ILE A 71 -3.88 16.27 5.30
CA ILE A 71 -3.56 14.89 4.95
C ILE A 71 -2.82 14.24 6.12
N ALA A 72 -3.46 13.23 6.72
CA ALA A 72 -2.91 12.38 7.77
C ALA A 72 -2.11 11.20 7.19
N GLY A 73 -2.43 10.80 5.97
CA GLY A 73 -1.78 9.72 5.25
C GLY A 73 -2.51 9.37 3.97
N PHE A 74 -1.97 8.43 3.22
CA PHE A 74 -2.65 7.84 2.08
C PHE A 74 -2.13 6.43 1.81
N SER A 75 -2.93 5.64 1.12
CA SER A 75 -2.53 4.35 0.59
C SER A 75 -2.79 4.24 -0.89
N ARG A 76 -1.88 3.56 -1.59
CA ARG A 76 -2.10 3.14 -2.97
C ARG A 76 -2.17 1.63 -3.00
N THR A 77 -3.31 1.08 -3.43
CA THR A 77 -3.48 -0.34 -3.68
C THR A 77 -3.50 -0.60 -5.17
N CYS A 78 -2.58 -1.42 -5.68
CA CYS A 78 -2.47 -1.77 -7.08
C CYS A 78 -2.93 -3.21 -7.32
N ARG A 79 -3.63 -3.44 -8.42
CA ARG A 79 -4.02 -4.76 -8.92
C ARG A 79 -3.29 -5.03 -10.23
N GLN A 80 -2.59 -6.16 -10.30
CA GLN A 80 -1.90 -6.60 -11.51
C GLN A 80 -2.24 -8.06 -11.81
N VAL A 81 -2.24 -8.44 -13.08
CA VAL A 81 -2.37 -9.84 -13.49
C VAL A 81 -1.01 -10.31 -13.98
N LEU A 82 -0.47 -11.33 -13.31
CA LEU A 82 0.79 -11.97 -13.67
C LEU A 82 0.52 -13.21 -14.50
N THR A 83 1.34 -13.44 -15.52
CA THR A 83 1.34 -14.69 -16.30
C THR A 83 2.53 -15.55 -15.88
N ILE A 84 2.26 -16.74 -15.33
CA ILE A 84 3.27 -17.69 -14.85
C ILE A 84 3.06 -19.02 -15.59
N GLY A 85 3.88 -19.24 -16.62
CA GLY A 85 3.68 -20.34 -17.56
C GLY A 85 2.33 -20.18 -18.28
N GLN A 86 1.40 -21.11 -18.04
CA GLN A 86 0.04 -21.09 -18.61
C GLN A 86 -1.02 -20.55 -17.64
N LYS A 87 -0.62 -20.15 -16.42
CA LYS A 87 -1.55 -19.67 -15.40
C LYS A 87 -1.54 -18.15 -15.31
N GLN A 88 -2.72 -17.60 -15.03
CA GLN A 88 -2.86 -16.21 -14.61
C GLN A 88 -3.06 -16.15 -13.10
N VAL A 89 -2.41 -15.19 -12.47
CA VAL A 89 -2.45 -14.96 -11.04
C VAL A 89 -2.68 -13.48 -10.81
N THR A 90 -3.72 -13.14 -10.07
CA THR A 90 -4.04 -11.75 -9.74
C THR A 90 -3.27 -11.36 -8.48
N THR A 91 -2.42 -10.35 -8.57
CA THR A 91 -1.71 -9.78 -7.43
C THR A 91 -2.31 -8.47 -6.99
N TYR A 92 -2.54 -8.35 -5.70
CA TYR A 92 -2.79 -7.09 -5.02
C TYR A 92 -1.53 -6.68 -4.29
N SER A 93 -1.18 -5.40 -4.37
CA SER A 93 -0.12 -4.83 -3.57
C SER A 93 -0.59 -3.50 -2.98
N ALA A 94 -0.12 -3.15 -1.80
CA ALA A 94 -0.47 -1.87 -1.20
C ALA A 94 0.73 -1.18 -0.59
N TYR A 95 0.76 0.14 -0.79
CA TYR A 95 1.67 1.07 -0.17
C TYR A 95 0.87 1.91 0.79
N LEU A 96 1.38 2.11 2.01
CA LEU A 96 0.74 2.91 3.04
C LEU A 96 1.74 3.93 3.56
N TYR A 97 1.35 5.21 3.51
CA TYR A 97 2.16 6.33 3.93
C TYR A 97 1.40 7.11 4.99
N LEU A 98 1.91 7.08 6.23
CA LEU A 98 1.26 7.68 7.39
C LEU A 98 2.14 8.77 7.99
N SER A 99 1.51 9.83 8.44
CA SER A 99 2.19 10.83 9.26
C SER A 99 2.31 10.32 10.69
N PRO A 100 3.50 10.38 11.33
CA PRO A 100 3.71 9.91 12.70
C PRO A 100 2.92 10.74 13.74
N HIS A 101 2.42 11.91 13.34
CA HIS A 101 1.60 12.78 14.17
C HIS A 101 0.15 12.31 14.31
N PHE A 102 -0.27 11.33 13.50
CA PHE A 102 -1.61 10.76 13.55
C PHE A 102 -1.61 9.37 14.15
N LYS A 103 -2.70 9.04 14.83
CA LYS A 103 -3.00 7.68 15.27
C LYS A 103 -3.89 7.03 14.21
N THR A 104 -3.44 5.89 13.72
CA THR A 104 -4.20 5.03 12.81
C THR A 104 -4.72 3.80 13.53
N SER A 105 -5.86 3.29 13.06
CA SER A 105 -6.42 2.02 13.48
C SER A 105 -5.87 0.88 12.63
N ALA A 106 -5.93 -0.35 13.14
CA ALA A 106 -5.54 -1.53 12.37
C ALA A 106 -6.38 -1.68 11.09
N THR A 107 -7.64 -1.23 11.11
CA THR A 107 -8.52 -1.21 9.93
C THR A 107 -7.97 -0.31 8.82
N VAL A 108 -7.46 0.88 9.16
CA VAL A 108 -6.82 1.78 8.18
C VAL A 108 -5.53 1.16 7.66
N GLU A 109 -4.73 0.56 8.54
CA GLU A 109 -3.47 -0.07 8.19
C GLU A 109 -3.63 -1.31 7.29
N SER A 110 -4.81 -1.93 7.31
CA SER A 110 -5.16 -3.11 6.51
C SER A 110 -6.10 -2.81 5.34
N VAL A 111 -6.27 -1.55 4.95
CA VAL A 111 -7.20 -1.16 3.85
C VAL A 111 -6.90 -1.89 2.54
N GLY A 112 -5.62 -1.98 2.15
CA GLY A 112 -5.23 -2.66 0.92
C GLY A 112 -5.49 -4.17 0.94
N LEU A 113 -5.32 -4.81 2.10
CA LEU A 113 -5.68 -6.22 2.29
C LEU A 113 -7.20 -6.41 2.26
N THR A 114 -7.95 -5.47 2.85
CA THR A 114 -9.41 -5.47 2.83
C THR A 114 -9.95 -5.41 1.40
N GLU A 115 -9.39 -4.56 0.54
CA GLU A 115 -9.77 -4.50 -0.88
C GLU A 115 -9.44 -5.80 -1.63
N ALA A 116 -8.26 -6.39 -1.38
CA ALA A 116 -7.89 -7.67 -1.97
C ALA A 116 -8.83 -8.80 -1.53
N ILE A 117 -9.26 -8.80 -0.26
CA ILE A 117 -10.25 -9.73 0.29
C ILE A 117 -11.62 -9.54 -0.37
N LYS A 118 -12.11 -8.30 -0.50
CA LYS A 118 -13.38 -8.01 -1.19
C LYS A 118 -13.35 -8.53 -2.63
N TYR A 119 -12.25 -8.31 -3.34
CA TYR A 119 -12.08 -8.83 -4.69
C TYR A 119 -12.06 -10.37 -4.72
N LYS A 120 -11.39 -11.02 -3.76
CA LYS A 120 -11.38 -12.49 -3.65
C LYS A 120 -12.78 -13.06 -3.38
N LEU A 121 -13.59 -12.37 -2.59
CA LEU A 121 -14.98 -12.77 -2.34
C LEU A 121 -15.87 -12.62 -3.58
N ALA A 122 -15.61 -11.59 -4.40
CA ALA A 122 -16.29 -11.41 -5.68
C ALA A 122 -15.83 -12.39 -6.77
N ASN A 123 -14.59 -12.88 -6.69
CA ASN A 123 -13.95 -13.76 -7.69
C ASN A 123 -13.36 -15.02 -7.02
N PRO A 124 -14.21 -15.95 -6.52
CA PRO A 124 -13.78 -17.06 -5.68
C PRO A 124 -12.87 -18.08 -6.38
N ASP A 125 -12.93 -18.16 -7.72
CA ASP A 125 -12.14 -19.11 -8.50
C ASP A 125 -10.75 -18.57 -8.92
N GLU A 126 -10.54 -17.25 -8.80
CA GLU A 126 -9.25 -16.65 -9.16
C GLU A 126 -8.15 -16.93 -8.12
N GLU A 127 -6.95 -17.25 -8.58
CA GLU A 127 -5.77 -17.31 -7.72
C GLU A 127 -5.32 -15.87 -7.41
N ILE A 128 -5.57 -15.43 -6.17
CA ILE A 128 -5.28 -14.07 -5.72
C ILE A 128 -4.23 -14.09 -4.62
N ILE A 129 -3.26 -13.20 -4.76
CA ILE A 129 -2.12 -13.08 -3.85
C ILE A 129 -2.01 -11.62 -3.42
N TYR A 130 -1.82 -11.40 -2.13
CA TYR A 130 -1.47 -10.11 -1.59
C TYR A 130 0.06 -10.04 -1.40
N LEU A 131 0.69 -9.01 -1.95
CA LEU A 131 2.11 -8.72 -1.86
C LEU A 131 2.29 -7.46 -1.03
N ALA A 132 2.72 -7.63 0.21
CA ALA A 132 3.00 -6.52 1.11
C ALA A 132 4.47 -6.11 1.06
N PHE A 133 4.75 -4.82 1.22
CA PHE A 133 6.11 -4.28 1.30
C PHE A 133 6.47 -4.04 2.75
N ALA A 134 7.30 -4.92 3.31
CA ALA A 134 7.90 -4.69 4.62
C ALA A 134 9.16 -3.82 4.45
N ASN A 135 8.99 -2.52 4.70
CA ASN A 135 10.08 -1.54 4.61
C ASN A 135 10.82 -1.36 5.94
N THR A 136 10.27 -1.88 7.03
CA THR A 136 10.84 -1.84 8.38
C THR A 136 10.58 -3.15 9.12
N PRO A 137 11.34 -3.45 10.19
CA PRO A 137 11.07 -4.62 11.04
C PRO A 137 9.64 -4.61 11.62
N ILE A 138 9.16 -3.43 12.06
CA ILE A 138 7.81 -3.25 12.62
C ILE A 138 6.75 -3.57 11.56
N ALA A 139 6.94 -3.11 10.31
CA ALA A 139 6.01 -3.43 9.22
C ALA A 139 5.97 -4.94 8.94
N TYR A 140 7.12 -5.61 8.95
CA TYR A 140 7.19 -7.07 8.79
C TYR A 140 6.45 -7.80 9.92
N GLU A 141 6.67 -7.39 11.17
CA GLU A 141 5.98 -7.96 12.34
C GLU A 141 4.46 -7.78 12.23
N PHE A 142 3.98 -6.59 11.87
CA PHE A 142 2.56 -6.34 11.63
C PHE A 142 2.00 -7.26 10.54
N ILE A 143 2.67 -7.37 9.39
CA ILE A 143 2.24 -8.26 8.30
C ILE A 143 2.22 -9.73 8.75
N TYR A 144 3.19 -10.15 9.56
CA TYR A 144 3.27 -11.50 10.12
C TYR A 144 2.04 -11.85 10.97
N GLN A 145 1.48 -10.87 11.69
CA GLN A 145 0.29 -11.06 12.51
C GLN A 145 -1.00 -11.19 11.70
N LEU A 146 -1.01 -10.76 10.43
CA LEU A 146 -2.22 -10.80 9.58
C LEU A 146 -2.56 -12.20 9.07
N SER A 147 -1.57 -13.09 8.95
CA SER A 147 -1.79 -14.44 8.39
C SER A 147 -0.71 -15.44 8.78
N ASP A 148 -1.14 -16.66 9.13
CA ASP A 148 -0.27 -17.80 9.36
C ASP A 148 0.34 -18.34 8.05
N THR A 149 -0.22 -17.99 6.90
CA THR A 149 0.29 -18.38 5.59
C THR A 149 0.89 -17.16 4.92
N ILE A 150 2.14 -16.86 5.26
CA ILE A 150 2.95 -15.84 4.56
C ILE A 150 4.34 -16.38 4.25
N TYR A 151 5.01 -15.75 3.29
CA TYR A 151 6.42 -15.99 3.00
C TYR A 151 7.14 -14.66 2.75
N PRO A 152 8.42 -14.53 3.15
CA PRO A 152 9.20 -15.55 3.85
C PRO A 152 8.83 -15.64 5.34
N LYS A 153 9.30 -16.68 6.03
CA LYS A 153 9.18 -16.86 7.49
C LYS A 153 10.50 -17.35 8.08
N PRO A 154 10.77 -17.09 9.38
CA PRO A 154 11.92 -17.68 10.05
C PRO A 154 11.91 -19.21 9.92
N ASN A 155 13.07 -19.80 9.63
CA ASN A 155 13.30 -21.25 9.58
C ASN A 155 12.43 -22.01 8.56
N GLN A 156 11.85 -21.33 7.56
CA GLN A 156 11.06 -21.96 6.50
C GLN A 156 11.66 -21.64 5.14
N ASN A 157 11.85 -22.68 4.32
CA ASN A 157 12.24 -22.51 2.93
C ASN A 157 11.07 -21.93 2.14
N ILE A 158 11.38 -21.03 1.21
CA ILE A 158 10.38 -20.46 0.30
C ILE A 158 10.12 -21.48 -0.82
N PRO A 159 8.85 -21.89 -1.02
CA PRO A 159 8.49 -22.75 -2.15
C PRO A 159 8.88 -22.12 -3.49
N GLU A 160 9.40 -22.93 -4.41
CA GLU A 160 9.82 -22.49 -5.75
C GLU A 160 8.72 -21.75 -6.53
N LYS A 161 7.46 -22.20 -6.39
CA LYS A 161 6.31 -21.54 -7.02
C LYS A 161 6.13 -20.09 -6.55
N ILE A 162 6.42 -19.81 -5.27
CA ILE A 162 6.35 -18.45 -4.72
C ILE A 162 7.48 -17.61 -5.29
N ILE A 163 8.70 -18.16 -5.41
CA ILE A 163 9.80 -17.48 -6.08
C ILE A 163 9.42 -17.11 -7.52
N GLN A 164 8.81 -18.01 -8.28
CA GLN A 164 8.35 -17.73 -9.65
C GLN A 164 7.33 -16.58 -9.72
N VAL A 165 6.39 -16.51 -8.76
CA VAL A 165 5.43 -15.39 -8.65
C VAL A 165 6.18 -14.09 -8.38
N ILE A 166 7.10 -14.10 -7.42
CA ILE A 166 7.87 -12.92 -7.02
C ILE A 166 8.76 -12.43 -8.17
N GLU A 167 9.41 -13.33 -8.91
CA GLU A 167 10.21 -12.98 -10.08
C GLU A 167 9.37 -12.39 -11.21
N ALA A 168 8.19 -12.97 -11.51
CA ALA A 168 7.27 -12.43 -12.48
C ALA A 168 6.79 -11.02 -12.08
N PHE A 169 6.45 -10.84 -10.80
CA PHE A 169 6.05 -9.56 -10.24
C PHE A 169 7.16 -8.51 -10.34
N LYS A 170 8.38 -8.86 -9.94
CA LYS A 170 9.56 -7.97 -10.06
C LYS A 170 9.81 -7.57 -11.51
N LYS A 171 9.81 -8.53 -12.42
CA LYS A 171 10.01 -8.30 -13.86
C LYS A 171 8.98 -7.32 -14.42
N GLN A 172 7.70 -7.49 -14.08
CA GLN A 172 6.63 -6.59 -14.54
C GLN A 172 6.76 -5.17 -13.98
N ASN A 173 7.36 -5.03 -12.79
CA ASN A 173 7.57 -3.73 -12.15
C ASN A 173 8.98 -3.15 -12.37
N GLY A 174 9.83 -3.81 -13.18
CA GLY A 174 11.20 -3.37 -13.44
C GLY A 174 12.12 -3.44 -12.20
N TRP A 175 11.75 -4.20 -11.17
CA TRP A 175 12.54 -4.30 -9.95
C TRP A 175 13.59 -5.40 -10.03
N ILE A 176 14.67 -5.19 -9.30
CA ILE A 176 15.76 -6.15 -9.15
C ILE A 176 15.84 -6.63 -7.72
N SER A 177 16.27 -7.88 -7.53
CA SER A 177 16.62 -8.36 -6.20
C SER A 177 17.87 -7.65 -5.70
N THR A 178 17.81 -7.14 -4.48
CA THR A 178 18.98 -6.56 -3.80
C THR A 178 19.33 -7.41 -2.58
N GLY A 179 20.63 -7.59 -2.34
CA GLY A 179 21.11 -8.39 -1.21
C GLY A 179 20.94 -9.90 -1.38
N PRO A 180 21.08 -10.67 -0.30
CA PRO A 180 21.17 -12.13 -0.35
C PRO A 180 19.81 -12.85 -0.47
N HIS A 181 18.70 -12.18 -0.13
CA HIS A 181 17.39 -12.80 -0.05
C HIS A 181 16.56 -12.55 -1.33
N PRO A 182 15.99 -13.58 -1.98
CA PRO A 182 15.35 -13.44 -3.30
C PRO A 182 14.07 -12.61 -3.30
N MET A 183 13.50 -12.31 -2.12
CA MET A 183 12.30 -11.47 -1.99
C MET A 183 12.59 -10.02 -1.61
N VAL A 184 13.86 -9.64 -1.42
CA VAL A 184 14.22 -8.23 -1.20
C VAL A 184 14.30 -7.51 -2.54
N ILE A 185 13.84 -6.26 -2.58
CA ILE A 185 13.89 -5.39 -3.77
C ILE A 185 14.44 -4.02 -3.42
N ASN A 186 14.92 -3.31 -4.44
CA ASN A 186 15.07 -1.86 -4.38
C ASN A 186 13.69 -1.21 -4.50
N SER A 187 13.07 -0.84 -3.36
CA SER A 187 11.94 0.07 -3.42
C SER A 187 12.46 1.47 -3.77
N PRO A 188 11.73 2.23 -4.59
CA PRO A 188 12.26 3.49 -5.06
C PRO A 188 12.16 4.61 -4.00
N LEU A 189 11.61 4.32 -2.82
CA LEU A 189 11.50 5.28 -1.73
C LEU A 189 12.56 5.07 -0.65
N VAL A 190 13.48 6.04 -0.57
CA VAL A 190 14.46 6.12 0.52
C VAL A 190 13.92 7.03 1.62
N PRO A 191 13.70 6.53 2.86
CA PRO A 191 13.23 7.36 3.96
C PRO A 191 14.29 8.40 4.36
N LEU A 192 13.85 9.57 4.80
CA LEU A 192 14.74 10.56 5.41
C LEU A 192 15.25 10.03 6.75
N ARG A 193 16.57 10.13 6.98
CA ARG A 193 17.24 9.58 8.18
C ARG A 193 16.64 10.03 9.52
N SER A 194 15.97 11.19 9.55
CA SER A 194 15.31 11.73 10.75
C SER A 194 14.11 10.91 11.22
N GLN A 195 13.58 10.00 10.40
CA GLN A 195 12.44 9.14 10.74
C GLN A 195 12.83 7.73 11.19
N SER A 196 14.12 7.38 11.13
CA SER A 196 14.58 5.99 11.29
C SER A 196 14.98 5.60 12.73
N ALA A 197 14.70 6.45 13.72
CA ALA A 197 15.26 6.32 15.06
C ALA A 197 14.45 5.45 16.04
N GLU A 198 13.32 4.86 15.64
CA GLU A 198 12.43 4.18 16.59
C GLU A 198 12.58 2.65 16.61
N LEU A 199 13.09 2.17 17.76
CA LEU A 199 12.83 0.90 18.44
C LEU A 199 12.92 -0.39 17.60
N ILE A 200 14.14 -0.77 17.23
CA ILE A 200 14.44 -2.17 16.92
C ILE A 200 14.63 -2.92 18.25
N ASP A 201 13.70 -3.81 18.60
CA ASP A 201 13.96 -4.79 19.65
C ASP A 201 14.83 -5.92 19.08
N GLU A 202 16.13 -5.86 19.37
CA GLU A 202 17.11 -6.87 18.94
C GLU A 202 16.82 -8.28 19.48
N LYS A 203 15.93 -8.43 20.47
CA LYS A 203 15.57 -9.73 21.05
C LYS A 203 14.42 -10.44 20.32
N SER A 204 13.70 -9.74 19.45
CA SER A 204 12.61 -10.35 18.67
C SER A 204 13.17 -11.23 17.56
N GLU A 205 12.75 -12.51 17.50
CA GLU A 205 13.12 -13.43 16.43
C GLU A 205 12.70 -12.89 15.05
N LEU A 206 11.54 -12.22 14.97
CA LEU A 206 11.06 -11.62 13.73
C LEU A 206 11.93 -10.44 13.29
N ASN A 207 12.39 -9.61 14.22
CA ASN A 207 13.32 -8.53 13.93
C ASN A 207 14.67 -9.09 13.46
N GLY A 208 15.20 -10.09 14.17
CA GLY A 208 16.44 -10.77 13.79
C GLY A 208 16.36 -11.38 12.39
N PHE A 209 15.26 -12.07 12.08
CA PHE A 209 14.99 -12.59 10.74
C PHE A 209 14.93 -11.47 9.69
N TYR A 210 14.13 -10.43 9.92
CA TYR A 210 13.98 -9.32 8.98
C TYR A 210 15.32 -8.64 8.68
N LEU A 211 16.08 -8.31 9.72
CA LEU A 211 17.38 -7.65 9.57
C LEU A 211 18.42 -8.56 8.87
N SER A 212 18.32 -9.87 9.05
CA SER A 212 19.16 -10.82 8.30
C SER A 212 18.79 -10.89 6.82
N ALA A 213 17.50 -10.79 6.49
CA ALA A 213 17.01 -10.86 5.12
C ALA A 213 17.23 -9.53 4.38
N ASN A 214 17.00 -8.41 5.05
CA ASN A 214 17.05 -7.04 4.52
C ASN A 214 17.93 -6.11 5.40
N PRO A 215 19.26 -6.35 5.47
CA PRO A 215 20.15 -5.56 6.33
C PRO A 215 20.26 -4.09 5.89
N ASP A 216 20.02 -3.80 4.62
CA ASP A 216 20.15 -2.49 4.00
C ASP A 216 18.80 -1.76 3.85
N PHE A 217 17.78 -2.09 4.65
CA PHE A 217 16.44 -1.50 4.50
C PHE A 217 16.42 0.04 4.56
N LEU A 218 17.37 0.65 5.27
CA LEU A 218 17.54 2.11 5.32
C LEU A 218 18.00 2.74 3.99
N GLN A 219 18.45 1.93 3.04
CA GLN A 219 18.78 2.36 1.68
C GLN A 219 17.56 2.34 0.74
N GLY A 220 16.35 2.18 1.29
CA GLY A 220 15.12 2.03 0.49
C GLY A 220 14.90 0.60 0.02
N HIS A 221 15.50 -0.40 0.66
CA HIS A 221 15.20 -1.79 0.34
C HIS A 221 13.98 -2.30 1.09
N SER A 222 13.14 -3.06 0.39
CA SER A 222 11.91 -3.62 0.93
C SER A 222 11.93 -5.13 0.83
N LEU A 223 11.49 -5.80 1.90
CA LEU A 223 11.20 -7.23 1.84
C LEU A 223 9.76 -7.42 1.33
N LEU A 224 9.62 -8.07 0.18
CA LEU A 224 8.31 -8.50 -0.30
C LEU A 224 7.81 -9.65 0.55
N VAL A 225 6.59 -9.52 1.05
CA VAL A 225 5.88 -10.57 1.79
C VAL A 225 4.72 -11.08 0.96
N TYR A 226 4.79 -12.35 0.60
CA TYR A 226 3.77 -13.10 -0.11
C TYR A 226 2.70 -13.59 0.86
N MET A 227 1.44 -13.32 0.56
CA MET A 227 0.28 -13.81 1.31
C MET A 227 -0.78 -14.34 0.32
N PRO A 228 -1.02 -15.66 0.23
CA PRO A 228 -2.07 -16.18 -0.62
C PRO A 228 -3.45 -15.90 0.00
N LEU A 229 -4.39 -15.42 -0.81
CA LEU A 229 -5.75 -15.17 -0.37
C LEU A 229 -6.65 -16.36 -0.71
N HIS A 230 -6.83 -17.24 0.28
CA HIS A 230 -7.80 -18.32 0.25
C HIS A 230 -9.00 -17.97 1.14
N LEU A 231 -10.22 -18.32 0.71
CA LEU A 231 -11.44 -18.05 1.50
C LEU A 231 -11.36 -18.62 2.93
N ALA A 232 -10.66 -19.73 3.11
CA ALA A 232 -10.41 -20.34 4.41
C ALA A 232 -9.56 -19.48 5.37
N ASN A 233 -8.76 -18.55 4.85
CA ASN A 233 -7.82 -17.73 5.61
C ASN A 233 -8.35 -16.30 5.87
N ILE A 234 -9.45 -15.91 5.22
CA ILE A 234 -10.00 -14.53 5.28
C ILE A 234 -10.67 -14.22 6.63
N SER A 235 -11.01 -15.23 7.44
CA SER A 235 -11.65 -15.04 8.74
C SER A 235 -10.82 -14.25 9.77
N TYR A 236 -9.51 -14.14 9.58
CA TYR A 236 -8.62 -13.43 10.52
C TYR A 236 -8.63 -11.91 10.33
N GLY A 237 -8.78 -11.41 9.09
CA GLY A 237 -8.76 -9.97 8.80
C GLY A 237 -10.00 -9.20 9.25
N LEU A 238 -11.12 -9.90 9.50
CA LEU A 238 -12.41 -9.29 9.87
C LEU A 238 -12.61 -9.17 11.40
N ASN A 239 -11.78 -9.85 12.21
CA ASN A 239 -11.95 -9.91 13.67
C ASN A 239 -11.23 -8.78 14.44
N HIS A 240 -10.45 -7.93 13.78
CA HIS A 240 -10.01 -6.66 14.35
C HIS A 240 -11.10 -5.60 14.18
N GLN A 241 -12.26 -5.84 14.80
CA GLN A 241 -13.24 -4.78 15.02
C GLN A 241 -12.70 -3.86 16.11
N ASP A 242 -12.08 -2.76 15.70
CA ASP A 242 -11.99 -1.58 16.55
C ASP A 242 -13.43 -1.12 16.82
N SER A 243 -13.91 -1.38 18.03
CA SER A 243 -15.15 -0.84 18.51
C SER A 243 -15.03 0.69 18.53
N SER A 244 -15.82 1.35 17.67
CA SER A 244 -16.06 2.80 17.61
C SER A 244 -15.07 3.60 16.75
N HIS A 245 -15.37 3.79 15.47
CA HIS A 245 -15.34 5.11 14.79
C HIS A 245 -16.02 4.97 13.42
N CYS A 246 -17.18 5.60 13.26
CA CYS A 246 -17.92 5.61 12.01
C CYS A 246 -17.29 6.66 11.09
N TYR A 247 -16.38 6.24 10.21
CA TYR A 247 -15.85 7.13 9.17
C TYR A 247 -16.94 7.44 8.16
N THR A 248 -17.12 8.72 7.83
CA THR A 248 -18.07 9.13 6.79
C THR A 248 -17.40 8.92 5.44
N GLN A 249 -17.56 7.74 4.85
CA GLN A 249 -17.08 7.46 3.50
C GLN A 249 -17.93 8.27 2.50
N LYS A 250 -17.36 9.33 1.92
CA LYS A 250 -18.01 10.04 0.81
C LYS A 250 -17.87 9.19 -0.44
N GLN A 251 -18.99 8.81 -1.06
CA GLN A 251 -19.00 8.07 -2.31
C GLN A 251 -18.26 8.85 -3.42
N PRO A 252 -17.64 8.16 -4.40
CA PRO A 252 -16.92 8.82 -5.48
C PRO A 252 -17.84 9.77 -6.23
N HIS A 253 -17.36 11.02 -6.39
CA HIS A 253 -18.03 12.04 -7.19
C HIS A 253 -18.12 11.56 -8.65
N ASN A 254 -19.24 10.93 -8.99
CA ASN A 254 -19.62 10.73 -10.37
C ASN A 254 -19.92 12.12 -10.95
N SER A 255 -18.97 12.67 -11.69
CA SER A 255 -19.11 13.93 -12.42
C SER A 255 -20.16 13.73 -13.53
N GLN A 256 -21.43 13.92 -13.17
CA GLN A 256 -22.51 14.05 -14.13
C GLN A 256 -22.23 15.27 -15.02
N ILE A 257 -21.82 14.98 -16.25
CA ILE A 257 -21.80 15.90 -17.37
C ILE A 257 -23.21 16.50 -17.50
N ARG A 258 -23.36 17.78 -17.15
CA ARG A 258 -24.55 18.55 -17.51
C ARG A 258 -24.57 18.73 -19.04
N PRO A 259 -25.68 18.40 -19.73
CA PRO A 259 -25.85 18.84 -21.11
C PRO A 259 -26.13 20.35 -21.09
N GLY A 260 -25.10 21.14 -21.37
CA GLY A 260 -25.20 22.59 -21.56
C GLY A 260 -25.97 22.88 -22.83
N GLY A 261 -27.11 23.57 -22.68
CA GLY A 261 -28.10 23.83 -23.71
C GLY A 261 -27.57 24.56 -24.94
N GLY A 262 -28.17 24.22 -26.07
CA GLY A 262 -27.99 24.92 -27.33
C GLY A 262 -28.42 26.38 -27.23
N ALA A 263 -27.55 27.28 -27.68
CA ALA A 263 -27.89 28.66 -27.95
C ALA A 263 -28.38 28.76 -29.41
N ALA A 264 -29.66 29.12 -29.54
CA ALA A 264 -30.32 29.41 -30.80
C ALA A 264 -29.73 30.65 -31.49
N GLN A 265 -29.64 30.54 -32.81
CA GLN A 265 -29.42 31.63 -33.75
C GLN A 265 -30.42 32.77 -33.55
N TRP A 266 -29.94 34.02 -33.56
CA TRP A 266 -30.75 35.17 -33.95
C TRP A 266 -30.05 35.90 -35.08
N ARG A 267 -30.69 35.88 -36.25
CA ARG A 267 -30.48 36.83 -37.34
C ARG A 267 -31.36 38.04 -37.08
N SER A 268 -30.79 39.24 -37.16
CA SER A 268 -31.35 40.46 -37.78
C SER A 268 -30.22 41.48 -37.85
#